data_AF-A0A0R1NNB3-F1
#
_entry.id   AF-A0A0R1NNB3-F1
#
_cell.length_a   1.000
_cell.length_b   1.000
_cell.length_c   1.000
_cell.angle_alpha   90.00
_cell.angle_beta   90.00
_cell.angle_gamma   90.00
#
_symmetry.space_group_name_H-M   'P 1'
#
loop_
_entity.id
_entity.type
_entity.pdbx_description
1 polymer ?
#
loop_
_entity_poly.entity_id
_entity_poly.type
_entity_poly.pdbx_seq_one_letter_code
_entity_poly.pdbx_strand_id
1 'polypeptide(L)'
;MSREIKFRGYVEKIDDIGIDVPHEGHFVYGDLVHGNNFDYIVGGLIEATEEYAALEWWQTIQQGAAEQFTGLKDKNGKPIYEGDIIKYFGANKRIKIKTTYGRVFYDSKHGCFNSRIQNEEHGNGGVTPLNDLVVGNIHESRELLEAEK
;
A
#
# COMPACT_ATOMS: atom_id res chain seq x y z
N MET A 1 4.14 -13.08 -18.41
CA MET A 1 3.96 -11.66 -18.03
C MET A 1 4.75 -11.43 -16.75
N SER A 2 5.56 -10.39 -16.68
CA SER A 2 6.21 -9.96 -15.43
C SER A 2 5.20 -9.22 -14.55
N ARG A 3 5.25 -9.44 -13.24
CA ARG A 3 4.51 -8.60 -12.28
C ARG A 3 5.26 -7.28 -12.10
N GLU A 4 4.53 -6.18 -12.04
CA GLU A 4 5.09 -4.89 -11.62
C GLU A 4 5.38 -4.97 -10.12
N ILE A 5 6.58 -4.56 -9.71
CA ILE A 5 6.96 -4.42 -8.30
C ILE A 5 7.30 -2.95 -8.11
N LYS A 6 6.58 -2.28 -7.23
CA LYS A 6 6.82 -0.91 -6.83
C LYS A 6 6.31 -0.72 -5.40
N PHE A 7 6.80 0.33 -4.77
CA PHE A 7 6.49 0.67 -3.39
C PHE A 7 5.95 2.08 -3.33
N ARG A 8 5.26 2.37 -2.24
CA ARG A 8 5.02 3.75 -1.80
C ARG A 8 5.46 3.91 -0.35
N GLY A 9 5.78 5.13 0.03
CA GLY A 9 6.09 5.50 1.40
C GLY A 9 5.24 6.69 1.83
N TYR A 10 4.67 6.62 3.03
CA TYR A 10 3.92 7.73 3.63
C TYR A 10 4.86 8.64 4.43
N VAL A 11 4.83 9.94 4.14
CA VAL A 11 5.61 10.97 4.85
C VAL A 11 4.66 11.85 5.65
N GLU A 12 4.72 11.79 6.99
CA GLU A 12 3.74 12.44 7.87
C GLU A 12 3.63 13.96 7.66
N LYS A 13 4.76 14.63 7.46
CA LYS A 13 4.79 16.05 7.14
C LYS A 13 5.14 16.21 5.67
N ILE A 14 4.18 16.74 4.90
CA ILE A 14 4.38 16.92 3.46
C ILE A 14 5.58 17.84 3.16
N ASP A 15 5.88 18.78 4.06
CA ASP A 15 7.05 19.69 3.95
C ASP A 15 8.40 18.97 4.13
N ASP A 16 8.42 17.73 4.65
CA ASP A 16 9.62 16.90 4.75
C ASP A 16 9.89 16.13 3.43
N ILE A 17 9.00 16.23 2.44
CA ILE A 17 9.22 15.67 1.09
C ILE A 17 10.16 16.59 0.31
N GLY A 18 11.18 16.02 -0.33
CA GLY A 18 12.12 16.79 -1.16
C GLY A 18 11.41 17.54 -2.30
N ILE A 19 11.89 18.74 -2.64
CA ILE A 19 11.25 19.65 -3.61
C ILE A 19 11.00 18.98 -4.97
N ASP A 20 11.97 18.19 -5.45
CA ASP A 20 11.90 17.54 -6.75
C ASP A 20 11.47 16.06 -6.66
N VAL A 21 10.97 15.61 -5.50
CA VAL A 21 10.49 14.24 -5.30
C VAL A 21 9.04 14.13 -5.77
N PRO A 22 8.72 13.32 -6.80
CA PRO A 22 7.37 13.11 -7.27
C PRO A 22 6.50 12.44 -6.19
N HIS A 23 5.34 13.03 -5.89
CA HIS A 23 4.44 12.54 -4.86
C HIS A 23 2.97 12.86 -5.16
N GLU A 24 2.07 12.12 -4.52
CA GLU A 24 0.63 12.40 -4.48
C GLU A 24 0.23 12.55 -3.01
N GLY A 25 -0.01 13.80 -2.57
CA GLY A 25 -0.24 14.10 -1.16
C GLY A 25 0.95 13.67 -0.30
N HIS A 26 0.72 12.83 0.70
CA HIS A 26 1.77 12.34 1.60
C HIS A 26 2.52 11.12 1.06
N PHE A 27 2.16 10.60 -0.12
CA PHE A 27 2.77 9.38 -0.66
C PHE A 27 3.80 9.66 -1.74
N VAL A 28 5.01 9.12 -1.55
CA VAL A 28 6.08 9.04 -2.55
C VAL A 28 6.10 7.64 -3.15
N TYR A 29 6.27 7.50 -4.46
CA TYR A 29 6.15 6.23 -5.19
C TYR A 29 7.43 5.92 -5.98
N GLY A 30 7.97 4.71 -5.80
CA GLY A 30 9.22 4.31 -6.47
C GLY A 30 9.70 2.91 -6.08
N ASP A 31 11.00 2.70 -6.21
CA ASP A 31 11.67 1.49 -5.75
C ASP A 31 12.09 1.60 -4.28
N LEU A 32 12.22 0.47 -3.60
CA LEU A 32 12.63 0.41 -2.20
C LEU A 32 14.12 0.09 -2.09
N VAL A 33 14.86 0.94 -1.39
CA VAL A 33 16.24 0.69 -0.97
C VAL A 33 16.29 0.61 0.55
N HIS A 34 16.74 -0.52 1.07
CA HIS A 34 16.95 -0.68 2.51
C HIS A 34 18.22 0.01 2.96
N GLY A 35 18.12 0.86 3.98
CA GLY A 35 19.27 1.50 4.61
C GLY A 35 19.46 1.05 6.06
N ASN A 36 20.52 1.54 6.70
CA ASN A 36 20.88 1.12 8.06
C ASN A 36 19.94 1.70 9.13
N ASN A 37 19.54 2.98 8.97
CA ASN A 37 18.70 3.70 9.94
C ASN A 37 17.31 4.05 9.39
N PHE A 38 17.24 4.23 8.08
CA PHE A 38 16.04 4.60 7.33
C PHE A 38 16.01 3.79 6.04
N ASP A 39 14.82 3.51 5.56
CA ASP A 39 14.62 3.02 4.20
C ASP A 39 14.41 4.20 3.26
N TYR A 40 14.51 3.96 1.95
CA TYR A 40 14.36 4.98 0.94
C TYR A 40 13.39 4.53 -0.13
N ILE A 41 12.46 5.42 -0.50
CA ILE A 41 11.75 5.33 -1.78
C ILE A 41 12.57 6.13 -2.79
N VAL A 42 12.92 5.51 -3.91
CA VAL A 42 13.85 6.09 -4.88
C VAL A 42 13.29 6.10 -6.28
N GLY A 43 13.73 7.07 -7.08
CA GLY A 43 13.48 7.13 -8.52
C GLY A 43 14.36 6.16 -9.32
N GLY A 44 14.41 6.35 -10.63
CA GLY A 44 15.21 5.51 -11.51
C GLY A 44 16.71 5.58 -11.21
N LEU A 45 17.44 4.52 -11.58
CA LEU A 45 18.92 4.53 -11.61
C LEU A 45 19.40 5.36 -12.80
N ILE A 46 20.17 6.41 -12.54
CA ILE A 46 20.79 7.25 -13.57
C ILE A 46 22.12 6.64 -14.00
N GLU A 47 22.98 6.33 -13.03
CA GLU A 47 24.33 5.83 -13.26
C GLU A 47 24.72 4.85 -12.16
N ALA A 48 25.47 3.82 -12.51
CA ALA A 48 26.14 2.96 -11.56
C ALA A 48 27.58 2.73 -12.01
N THR A 49 28.50 2.97 -11.08
CA THR A 49 29.92 2.66 -11.20
C THR A 49 30.29 1.58 -10.17
N GLU A 50 31.55 1.17 -10.13
CA GLU A 50 32.05 0.26 -9.09
C GLU A 50 32.05 0.91 -7.70
N GLU A 51 32.03 2.24 -7.60
CA GLU A 51 32.12 2.98 -6.34
C GLU A 51 30.76 3.48 -5.84
N TYR A 52 29.84 3.85 -6.74
CA TYR A 52 28.56 4.45 -6.36
C TYR A 52 27.45 4.22 -7.39
N ALA A 53 26.21 4.37 -6.92
CA ALA A 53 25.02 4.49 -7.75
C ALA A 53 24.38 5.87 -7.55
N ALA A 54 23.98 6.51 -8.64
CA ALA A 54 23.22 7.76 -8.66
C ALA A 54 21.77 7.47 -9.05
N LEU A 55 20.84 7.96 -8.23
CA LEU A 55 19.40 7.82 -8.41
C LEU A 55 18.80 9.17 -8.81
N GLU A 56 17.68 9.17 -9.54
CA GLU A 56 16.99 10.41 -9.94
C GLU A 56 16.61 11.28 -8.75
N TRP A 57 16.17 10.64 -7.66
CA TRP A 57 15.81 11.26 -6.40
C TRP A 57 15.66 10.15 -5.36
N TRP A 58 15.61 10.53 -4.08
CA TRP A 58 15.30 9.63 -2.98
C TRP A 58 14.53 10.37 -1.90
N GLN A 59 13.61 9.65 -1.24
CA GLN A 59 12.91 10.11 -0.06
C GLN A 59 13.15 9.14 1.08
N THR A 60 13.56 9.66 2.24
CA THR A 60 13.69 8.88 3.45
C THR A 60 12.32 8.49 4.01
N ILE A 61 12.20 7.25 4.45
CA ILE A 61 11.04 6.74 5.19
C ILE A 61 11.50 5.93 6.41
N GLN A 62 10.61 5.77 7.39
CA GLN A 62 10.88 4.88 8.52
C GLN A 62 11.08 3.44 8.03
N GLN A 63 12.00 2.71 8.66
CA GLN A 63 12.24 1.31 8.32
C GLN A 63 10.96 0.48 8.43
N GLY A 64 10.68 -0.32 7.41
CA GLY A 64 9.47 -1.15 7.36
C GLY A 64 8.16 -0.39 7.13
N ALA A 65 8.20 0.93 6.87
CA ALA A 65 7.03 1.72 6.50
C ALA A 65 6.72 1.70 4.99
N ALA A 66 7.54 1.02 4.20
CA ALA A 66 7.29 0.85 2.76
C ALA A 66 6.06 -0.04 2.54
N GLU A 67 5.14 0.42 1.70
CA GLU A 67 3.92 -0.29 1.33
C GLU A 67 4.05 -0.82 -0.09
N GLN A 68 4.01 -2.14 -0.26
CA GLN A 68 4.18 -2.77 -1.56
C GLN A 68 2.90 -2.71 -2.39
N PHE A 69 3.03 -2.47 -3.70
CA PHE A 69 1.96 -2.69 -4.65
C PHE A 69 1.62 -4.18 -4.74
N THR A 70 0.34 -4.50 -4.60
CA THR A 70 -0.13 -5.90 -4.58
C THR A 70 -0.06 -6.60 -5.94
N GLY A 71 0.14 -5.84 -7.02
CA GLY A 71 -0.04 -6.31 -8.41
C GLY A 71 -1.49 -6.23 -8.89
N LEU A 72 -2.43 -5.81 -8.03
CA LEU A 72 -3.86 -5.77 -8.30
C LEU A 72 -4.37 -4.33 -8.36
N LYS A 73 -5.35 -4.10 -9.23
CA LYS A 73 -6.13 -2.85 -9.27
C LYS A 73 -7.53 -3.13 -8.76
N ASP A 74 -8.14 -2.15 -8.11
CA ASP A 74 -9.52 -2.22 -7.67
C ASP A 74 -10.49 -2.14 -8.86
N LYS A 75 -11.79 -2.22 -8.58
CA LYS A 75 -12.83 -2.20 -9.62
C LYS A 75 -12.79 -0.95 -10.52
N ASN A 76 -12.27 0.17 -10.03
CA ASN A 76 -12.15 1.43 -10.76
C ASN A 76 -10.76 1.60 -11.42
N GLY A 77 -9.89 0.60 -11.34
CA GLY A 77 -8.55 0.64 -11.89
C GLY A 77 -7.51 1.33 -11.00
N LYS A 78 -7.86 1.67 -9.75
CA LYS A 78 -6.92 2.25 -8.78
C LYS A 78 -5.97 1.14 -8.28
N PRO A 79 -4.64 1.33 -8.29
CA PRO A 79 -3.71 0.35 -7.74
C PRO A 79 -3.97 0.10 -6.25
N ILE A 80 -3.89 -1.17 -5.82
CA ILE A 80 -4.04 -1.57 -4.42
C ILE A 80 -2.66 -1.83 -3.82
N TYR A 81 -2.34 -1.14 -2.73
CA TYR A 81 -1.11 -1.29 -1.95
C TYR A 81 -1.39 -1.93 -0.59
N GLU A 82 -0.35 -2.43 0.07
CA GLU A 82 -0.39 -2.67 1.51
C GLU A 82 -0.83 -1.40 2.26
N GLY A 83 -1.58 -1.55 3.35
CA GLY A 83 -2.10 -0.41 4.11
C GLY A 83 -3.33 0.27 3.50
N ASP A 84 -3.71 -0.04 2.26
CA ASP A 84 -5.01 0.41 1.72
C ASP A 84 -6.18 -0.20 2.50
N ILE A 85 -7.25 0.57 2.62
CA ILE A 85 -8.53 0.15 3.15
C ILE A 85 -9.47 -0.09 1.98
N ILE A 86 -9.91 -1.34 1.83
CA ILE A 86 -10.87 -1.74 0.81
C ILE A 86 -12.26 -1.88 1.40
N LYS A 87 -13.25 -1.41 0.65
CA LYS A 87 -14.67 -1.65 0.94
C LYS A 87 -15.07 -3.01 0.37
N TYR A 88 -15.44 -3.93 1.26
CA TYR A 88 -15.85 -5.27 0.89
C TYR A 88 -17.37 -5.36 0.76
N PHE A 89 -17.85 -5.87 -0.38
CA PHE A 89 -19.27 -5.98 -0.68
C PHE A 89 -19.88 -7.37 -0.38
N GLY A 90 -19.10 -8.31 0.14
CA GLY A 90 -19.53 -9.71 0.29
C GLY A 90 -19.48 -10.45 -1.04
N ALA A 91 -18.63 -11.48 -1.15
CA ALA A 91 -18.58 -12.33 -2.34
C ALA A 91 -19.87 -13.15 -2.54
N ASN A 92 -20.67 -13.32 -1.49
CA ASN A 92 -21.85 -14.15 -1.51
C ASN A 92 -23.13 -13.32 -1.56
N LYS A 93 -23.76 -13.21 -2.74
CA LYS A 93 -25.05 -12.50 -2.93
C LYS A 93 -26.19 -13.04 -2.05
N ARG A 94 -26.04 -14.23 -1.47
CA ARG A 94 -27.02 -14.83 -0.54
C ARG A 94 -26.85 -14.36 0.91
N ILE A 95 -25.69 -13.83 1.26
CA ILE A 95 -25.39 -13.28 2.59
C ILE A 95 -25.28 -11.78 2.40
N LYS A 96 -26.28 -11.03 2.88
CA LYS A 96 -26.18 -9.55 2.97
C LYS A 96 -25.16 -9.22 4.06
N ILE A 97 -23.88 -9.33 3.76
CA ILE A 97 -22.85 -8.79 4.64
C ILE A 97 -23.04 -7.27 4.61
N LYS A 98 -23.24 -6.67 5.79
CA LYS A 98 -23.24 -5.22 5.95
C LYS A 98 -21.93 -4.70 5.35
N THR A 99 -21.95 -3.53 4.71
CA THR A 99 -20.71 -2.92 4.21
C THR A 99 -19.66 -2.95 5.31
N THR A 100 -18.55 -3.63 5.07
CA THR A 100 -17.42 -3.74 6.00
C THR A 100 -16.15 -3.29 5.28
N TYR A 101 -15.15 -2.97 6.06
CA TYR A 101 -13.87 -2.46 5.59
C TYR A 101 -12.76 -3.43 5.98
N GLY A 102 -11.79 -3.59 5.09
CA GLY A 102 -10.64 -4.45 5.32
C GLY A 102 -9.35 -3.72 5.02
N ARG A 103 -8.35 -3.86 5.89
CA ARG A 103 -6.99 -3.38 5.62
C ARG A 103 -6.24 -4.42 4.81
N VAL A 104 -5.60 -4.01 3.72
CA VAL A 104 -4.71 -4.85 2.90
C VAL A 104 -3.34 -5.04 3.58
N PHE A 105 -2.82 -6.26 3.58
CA PHE A 105 -1.52 -6.63 4.13
C PHE A 105 -0.92 -7.84 3.43
N TYR A 106 0.40 -8.04 3.54
CA TYR A 106 1.04 -9.29 3.12
C TYR A 106 0.92 -10.38 4.18
N ASP A 107 0.25 -11.48 3.84
CA ASP A 107 0.10 -12.66 4.69
C ASP A 107 1.27 -13.63 4.46
N SER A 108 2.31 -13.51 5.30
CA SER A 108 3.53 -14.32 5.20
C SER A 108 3.28 -15.82 5.43
N LYS A 109 2.20 -16.20 6.11
CA LYS A 109 1.84 -17.61 6.33
C LYS A 109 1.37 -18.27 5.03
N HIS A 110 0.67 -17.52 4.19
CA HIS A 110 0.10 -18.02 2.93
C HIS A 110 0.83 -17.51 1.69
N GLY A 111 1.78 -16.58 1.84
CA GLY A 111 2.59 -16.04 0.76
C GLY A 111 1.80 -15.19 -0.23
N CYS A 112 0.79 -14.45 0.23
CA CYS A 112 -0.10 -13.67 -0.62
C CYS A 112 -0.55 -12.36 0.03
N PHE A 113 -1.01 -11.41 -0.79
CA PHE A 113 -1.71 -10.23 -0.28
C PHE A 113 -3.14 -10.61 0.11
N ASN A 114 -3.53 -10.21 1.30
CA ASN A 114 -4.83 -10.50 1.90
C ASN A 114 -5.42 -9.21 2.49
N SER A 115 -6.67 -9.24 2.91
CA SER A 115 -7.26 -8.17 3.71
C SER A 115 -7.78 -8.71 5.04
N ARG A 116 -7.63 -7.93 6.11
CA ARG A 116 -8.19 -8.28 7.42
C ARG A 116 -9.49 -7.51 7.58
N ILE A 117 -10.61 -8.22 7.46
CA ILE A 117 -11.96 -7.70 7.65
C ILE A 117 -12.20 -7.51 9.15
N GLN A 118 -12.92 -6.45 9.53
CA GLN A 118 -13.11 -6.08 10.93
C GLN A 118 -14.25 -6.78 11.66
N ASN A 119 -15.17 -7.43 10.95
CA ASN A 119 -16.23 -8.20 11.59
C ASN A 119 -15.66 -9.47 12.24
N GLU A 120 -15.94 -9.65 13.54
CA GLU A 120 -15.55 -10.77 14.40
C GLU A 120 -15.81 -12.16 13.80
N GLU A 121 -16.75 -12.29 12.86
CA GLU A 121 -17.07 -13.57 12.23
C GLU A 121 -16.05 -14.04 11.18
N HIS A 122 -15.29 -13.14 10.53
CA HIS A 122 -14.45 -13.47 9.37
C HIS A 122 -13.06 -12.82 9.49
N GLY A 123 -12.08 -13.56 10.01
CA GLY A 123 -10.75 -13.00 10.34
C GLY A 123 -9.90 -12.52 9.16
N ASN A 124 -10.03 -13.10 7.96
CA ASN A 124 -9.30 -12.71 6.75
C ASN A 124 -10.24 -12.78 5.53
N GLY A 125 -10.16 -11.82 4.62
CA GLY A 125 -10.84 -11.81 3.32
C GLY A 125 -9.85 -11.51 2.20
N GLY A 126 -9.81 -12.32 1.16
CA GLY A 126 -8.88 -12.09 0.03
C GLY A 126 -9.13 -10.76 -0.67
N VAL A 127 -8.09 -10.23 -1.33
CA VAL A 127 -8.21 -9.04 -2.20
C VAL A 127 -8.74 -9.47 -3.58
N THR A 128 -9.89 -8.94 -3.98
CA THR A 128 -10.61 -9.24 -5.21
C THR A 128 -10.76 -7.99 -6.10
N PRO A 129 -9.98 -7.87 -7.19
CA PRO A 129 -10.06 -6.77 -8.16
C PRO A 129 -11.46 -6.47 -8.71
N LEU A 130 -12.32 -7.50 -8.81
CA LEU A 130 -13.63 -7.39 -9.44
C LEU A 130 -14.67 -6.67 -8.57
N ASN A 131 -14.48 -6.67 -7.26
CA ASN A 131 -15.49 -6.23 -6.30
C ASN A 131 -14.98 -5.17 -5.34
N ASP A 132 -13.69 -5.19 -5.02
CA ASP A 132 -13.12 -4.30 -4.02
C ASP A 132 -12.92 -2.91 -4.58
N LEU A 133 -13.09 -1.93 -3.70
CA LEU A 133 -12.83 -0.51 -3.96
C LEU A 133 -11.91 0.01 -2.87
N VAL A 134 -10.81 0.65 -3.26
CA VAL A 134 -9.96 1.36 -2.31
C VAL A 134 -10.69 2.64 -1.88
N VAL A 135 -10.98 2.75 -0.59
CA VAL A 135 -11.77 3.87 0.00
C VAL A 135 -10.97 4.72 0.98
N GLY A 136 -9.74 4.31 1.31
CA GLY A 136 -8.86 5.02 2.23
C GLY A 136 -7.57 4.23 2.46
N ASN A 137 -6.79 4.63 3.46
CA ASN A 137 -5.59 3.93 3.91
C ASN A 137 -5.41 4.10 5.44
N ILE A 138 -4.49 3.34 6.02
CA ILE A 138 -4.21 3.36 7.46
C ILE A 138 -3.61 4.67 8.00
N HIS A 139 -3.18 5.58 7.14
CA HIS A 139 -2.58 6.85 7.55
C HIS A 139 -3.62 7.97 7.60
N GLU A 140 -4.46 8.04 6.58
CA GLU A 140 -5.40 9.15 6.36
C GLU A 140 -6.86 8.81 6.68
N SER A 141 -7.20 7.53 6.88
CA SER A 141 -8.61 7.08 7.02
C SER A 141 -8.78 6.03 8.12
N ARG A 142 -8.09 6.21 9.26
CA ARG A 142 -8.10 5.26 10.40
C ARG A 142 -9.50 5.04 10.96
N GLU A 143 -10.37 6.05 10.90
CA GLU A 143 -11.75 6.00 11.38
C GLU A 143 -12.62 4.95 10.63
N LEU A 144 -12.29 4.63 9.37
CA LEU A 144 -12.98 3.56 8.62
C LEU A 144 -12.73 2.17 9.23
N LEU A 145 -11.67 2.05 10.03
CA LEU A 145 -11.30 0.87 10.80
C LEU A 145 -11.79 0.92 12.26
N GLU A 146 -12.55 1.94 12.64
CA GLU A 146 -13.12 2.07 14.00
C GLU A 146 -14.65 2.10 13.99
N ALA A 147 -15.26 2.34 12.83
CA ALA A 147 -16.69 2.52 12.63
C ALA A 147 -17.57 1.26 12.79
N GLU A 148 -17.02 0.11 13.21
CA GLU A 148 -17.77 -1.11 13.51
C GLU A 148 -17.69 -1.57 14.98
N LYS A 149 -17.20 -0.72 15.90
CA LYS A 149 -17.37 -0.96 17.36
C LYS A 149 -18.77 -0.63 17.86
#